data_AF-A0AAW5ZVD4-F1
#
_entry.id   AF-A0AAW5ZVD4-F1
#
_cell.length_a   1.000
_cell.length_b   1.000
_cell.length_c   1.000
_cell.angle_alpha   90.00
_cell.angle_beta   90.00
_cell.angle_gamma   90.00
#
_symmetry.space_group_name_H-M   'P 1'
#
loop_
_entity.id
_entity.type
_entity.pdbx_description
1 polymer ?
#
loop_
_entity_poly.entity_id
_entity_poly.type
_entity_poly.pdbx_seq_one_letter_code
_entity_poly.pdbx_strand_id
1 'polypeptide(L)'
;MNAWKVFRAAVAALAALSVLVACSRKDDIPDDKATASITSYNHTPDYIHQFYIDDAWGGNSFAYGGGGKFVCCLIYPEKWSPGLTAKVKWTTSSSDPNATGDAAKPHWHEAVVPIDQYSKPGTRLNVHFLPDGKVRLIITDMAAGFAGYPGPEYPVAPPDFHFEPWKGEASQAAARARAQARGAAQAEAEMQALKSAWSVLPAPVVPPPTNQRAPNVPSDATIPLSENHIQG
;
A
#
# COMPACT_ATOMS: atom_id res chain seq x y z
N MET A 1 0.42 -30.79 -47.11
CA MET A 1 0.78 -30.38 -45.73
C MET A 1 0.98 -28.88 -45.72
N ASN A 2 0.23 -28.17 -44.88
CA ASN A 2 0.04 -26.73 -45.01
C ASN A 2 1.26 -26.02 -44.43
N ALA A 3 2.10 -25.41 -45.28
CA ALA A 3 3.36 -24.75 -44.89
C ALA A 3 3.18 -23.76 -43.71
N TRP A 4 2.00 -23.15 -43.61
CA TRP A 4 1.57 -22.30 -42.51
C TRP A 4 1.54 -22.97 -41.13
N LYS A 5 1.13 -24.26 -41.06
CA LYS A 5 1.12 -25.04 -39.81
C LYS A 5 2.54 -25.37 -39.35
N VAL A 6 3.43 -25.62 -40.31
CA VAL A 6 4.86 -25.91 -40.04
C VAL A 6 5.57 -24.65 -39.55
N PHE A 7 5.29 -23.49 -40.15
CA PHE A 7 5.85 -22.21 -39.72
C PHE A 7 5.38 -21.79 -38.31
N ARG A 8 4.09 -21.98 -38.00
CA ARG A 8 3.56 -21.69 -36.65
C ARG A 8 4.13 -22.62 -35.58
N ALA A 9 4.32 -23.90 -35.90
CA ALA A 9 4.96 -24.86 -35.00
C ALA A 9 6.45 -24.52 -34.77
N ALA A 10 7.17 -24.12 -35.83
CA ALA A 10 8.57 -23.74 -35.74
C ALA A 10 8.79 -22.47 -34.91
N VAL A 11 7.95 -21.44 -35.06
CA VAL A 11 8.01 -20.20 -34.25
C VAL A 11 7.66 -20.47 -32.79
N ALA A 12 6.66 -21.31 -32.52
CA ALA A 12 6.29 -21.70 -31.15
C ALA A 12 7.40 -22.53 -30.47
N ALA A 13 8.08 -23.41 -31.21
CA ALA A 13 9.22 -24.18 -30.70
C ALA A 13 10.44 -23.30 -30.41
N LEU A 14 10.70 -22.29 -31.25
CA LEU A 14 11.82 -21.34 -31.05
C LEU A 14 11.56 -20.38 -29.88
N ALA A 15 10.31 -19.98 -29.67
CA ALA A 15 9.88 -19.18 -28.51
C ALA A 15 9.89 -19.98 -27.20
N ALA A 16 9.58 -21.29 -27.24
CA ALA A 16 9.69 -22.16 -26.07
C ALA A 16 11.15 -22.45 -25.69
N LEU A 17 12.08 -22.47 -26.65
CA LEU A 17 13.51 -22.70 -26.40
C LEU A 17 14.22 -21.48 -25.78
N SER A 18 13.63 -20.29 -25.87
CA SER A 18 14.20 -19.03 -25.37
C SER A 18 13.80 -18.69 -23.93
N VAL A 19 12.97 -19.53 -23.28
CA VAL A 19 12.56 -19.36 -21.86
C VAL A 19 13.50 -20.09 -20.89
N LEU A 20 14.51 -20.82 -21.37
CA LEU A 20 15.54 -21.45 -20.54
C LEU A 20 16.73 -20.51 -20.23
N VAL A 21 16.43 -19.26 -19.91
CA VAL A 21 17.47 -18.28 -19.50
C VAL A 21 17.87 -18.55 -18.05
N ALA A 22 19.08 -19.10 -17.92
CA ALA A 22 20.05 -18.95 -16.83
C ALA A 22 19.64 -19.42 -15.42
N CYS A 23 19.71 -20.72 -15.20
CA CYS A 23 20.22 -21.22 -13.92
C CYS A 23 21.74 -21.27 -14.02
N SER A 24 22.46 -20.29 -13.47
CA SER A 24 23.93 -20.38 -13.34
C SER A 24 24.26 -21.64 -12.56
N ARG A 25 25.03 -22.56 -13.14
CA ARG A 25 25.48 -23.77 -12.45
C ARG A 25 26.66 -23.37 -11.57
N LYS A 26 26.86 -24.09 -10.47
CA LYS A 26 27.99 -23.87 -9.55
C LYS A 26 29.35 -23.90 -10.26
N ASP A 27 29.43 -24.57 -11.41
CA ASP A 27 30.61 -24.71 -12.27
C ASP A 27 30.99 -23.42 -13.03
N ASP A 28 30.12 -22.40 -13.07
CA ASP A 28 30.38 -21.14 -13.77
C ASP A 28 31.10 -20.09 -12.90
N ILE A 29 31.36 -20.41 -11.62
CA ILE A 29 32.03 -19.50 -10.68
C ILE A 29 33.48 -19.96 -10.53
N PRO A 30 34.47 -19.10 -10.83
CA PRO A 30 35.87 -19.47 -10.69
C PRO A 30 36.20 -19.98 -9.28
N ASP A 31 37.10 -20.96 -9.17
CA ASP A 31 37.48 -21.60 -7.90
C ASP A 31 38.00 -20.61 -6.84
N ASP A 32 38.47 -19.42 -7.24
CA ASP A 32 38.94 -18.37 -6.35
C ASP A 32 37.85 -17.36 -5.93
N LYS A 33 36.58 -17.61 -6.29
CA LYS A 33 35.42 -16.76 -6.00
C LYS A 33 34.37 -17.49 -5.17
N ALA A 34 33.57 -16.69 -4.47
CA ALA A 34 32.40 -17.13 -3.74
C ALA A 34 31.19 -16.25 -4.10
N THR A 35 30.01 -16.71 -3.73
CA THR A 35 28.77 -15.94 -3.86
C THR A 35 28.11 -15.65 -2.54
N ALA A 36 27.51 -14.48 -2.46
CA ALA A 36 26.73 -14.05 -1.31
C ALA A 36 25.39 -13.46 -1.76
N SER A 37 24.34 -13.78 -1.01
CA SER A 37 23.07 -13.06 -1.11
C SER A 37 23.21 -11.68 -0.46
N ILE A 38 22.70 -10.65 -1.11
CA ILE A 38 22.74 -9.29 -0.61
C ILE A 38 21.52 -9.06 0.30
N THR A 39 21.76 -8.50 1.49
CA THR A 39 20.72 -8.01 2.40
C THR A 39 21.14 -6.68 2.99
N SER A 40 20.18 -5.78 3.24
CA SER A 40 20.45 -4.43 3.75
C SER A 40 19.93 -4.24 5.17
N TYR A 41 20.61 -3.37 5.91
CA TYR A 41 20.19 -2.80 7.19
C TYR A 41 20.37 -1.29 7.12
N ASN A 42 19.26 -0.56 7.24
CA ASN A 42 19.27 0.88 7.15
C ASN A 42 19.10 1.48 8.55
N HIS A 43 20.15 2.13 9.03
CA HIS A 43 20.25 2.79 10.33
C HIS A 43 19.87 4.28 10.26
N THR A 44 19.21 4.70 9.18
CA THR A 44 18.92 6.11 8.88
C THR A 44 17.41 6.33 8.79
N PRO A 45 16.93 7.58 8.93
CA PRO A 45 15.52 7.92 8.79
C PRO A 45 15.04 7.95 7.33
N ASP A 46 15.94 7.90 6.36
CA ASP A 46 15.60 8.00 4.95
C ASP A 46 15.27 6.65 4.34
N TYR A 47 14.42 6.67 3.31
CA TYR A 47 14.07 5.49 2.54
C TYR A 47 15.08 5.30 1.41
N ILE A 48 15.61 4.09 1.30
CA ILE A 48 16.48 3.70 0.20
C ILE A 48 15.66 2.97 -0.83
N HIS A 49 15.39 3.63 -1.96
CA HIS A 49 14.57 3.04 -3.03
C HIS A 49 15.30 1.92 -3.75
N GLN A 50 16.59 2.12 -3.97
CA GLN A 50 17.44 1.15 -4.64
C GLN A 50 18.90 1.35 -4.26
N PHE A 51 19.64 0.25 -4.22
CA PHE A 51 21.10 0.29 -4.11
C PHE A 51 21.76 -0.80 -4.93
N TYR A 52 23.05 -0.61 -5.19
CA TYR A 52 23.90 -1.46 -6.02
C TYR A 52 25.26 -1.63 -5.37
N ILE A 53 25.83 -2.83 -5.49
CA ILE A 53 27.18 -3.19 -5.06
C ILE A 53 27.92 -3.70 -6.30
N ASP A 54 28.94 -2.97 -6.76
CA ASP A 54 29.65 -3.28 -8.02
C ASP A 54 28.68 -3.58 -9.18
N ASP A 55 27.71 -2.68 -9.35
CA ASP A 55 26.65 -2.74 -10.36
C ASP A 55 25.62 -3.89 -10.19
N ALA A 56 25.80 -4.78 -9.20
CA ALA A 56 24.79 -5.76 -8.79
C ALA A 56 23.68 -5.09 -7.97
N TRP A 57 22.43 -5.20 -8.42
CA TRP A 57 21.27 -4.64 -7.70
C TRP A 57 21.05 -5.35 -6.36
N GLY A 58 20.88 -4.58 -5.28
CA GLY A 58 20.78 -5.08 -3.91
C GLY A 58 19.40 -5.00 -3.27
N GLY A 59 18.43 -4.33 -3.92
CA GLY A 59 17.08 -4.15 -3.37
C GLY A 59 16.82 -2.74 -2.85
N ASN A 60 15.81 -2.63 -1.98
CA ASN A 60 15.45 -1.41 -1.26
C ASN A 60 15.71 -1.57 0.25
N SER A 61 15.56 -0.49 1.02
CA SER A 61 15.67 -0.54 2.47
C SER A 61 14.81 0.52 3.15
N PHE A 62 13.93 0.07 4.05
CA PHE A 62 13.13 0.96 4.89
C PHE A 62 13.96 1.60 6.00
N ALA A 63 13.62 2.83 6.39
CA ALA A 63 14.24 3.49 7.52
C ALA A 63 14.18 2.63 8.78
N TYR A 64 15.30 2.59 9.50
CA TYR A 64 15.47 1.81 10.73
C TYR A 64 14.99 0.36 10.63
N GLY A 65 15.23 -0.27 9.47
CA GLY A 65 14.81 -1.64 9.19
C GLY A 65 15.79 -2.37 8.30
N GLY A 66 15.51 -3.65 8.05
CA GLY A 66 16.37 -4.49 7.22
C GLY A 66 16.33 -5.95 7.60
N GLY A 67 17.15 -6.74 6.92
CA GLY A 67 17.17 -8.19 7.07
C GLY A 67 15.92 -8.90 6.54
N GLY A 68 15.96 -10.23 6.47
CA GLY A 68 14.82 -11.08 6.09
C GLY A 68 14.49 -11.13 4.59
N LYS A 69 15.02 -10.21 3.77
CA LYS A 69 14.95 -10.25 2.31
C LYS A 69 16.35 -10.35 1.71
N PHE A 70 16.45 -11.09 0.61
CA PHE A 70 17.71 -11.43 -0.03
C PHE A 70 17.61 -11.25 -1.54
N VAL A 71 18.62 -10.64 -2.13
CA VAL A 71 18.79 -10.53 -3.58
C VAL A 71 20.03 -11.32 -3.99
N CYS A 72 19.89 -12.16 -5.01
CA CYS A 72 20.98 -12.97 -5.56
C CYS A 72 21.60 -12.28 -6.78
N CYS A 73 22.91 -12.30 -6.99
CA CYS A 73 23.99 -12.67 -6.07
C CYS A 73 25.21 -11.81 -6.35
N LEU A 74 25.96 -11.42 -5.31
CA LEU A 74 27.27 -10.80 -5.45
C LEU A 74 28.33 -11.89 -5.62
N ILE A 75 29.23 -11.73 -6.58
CA ILE A 75 30.44 -12.54 -6.73
C ILE A 75 31.61 -11.77 -6.09
N TYR A 76 32.35 -12.42 -5.20
CA TYR A 76 33.47 -11.80 -4.48
C TYR A 76 34.64 -12.80 -4.33
N PRO A 77 35.87 -12.34 -4.03
CA PRO A 77 37.01 -13.25 -3.80
C PRO A 77 36.72 -14.25 -2.67
N GLU A 78 37.11 -15.51 -2.82
CA GLU A 78 36.96 -16.50 -1.74
C GLU A 78 37.84 -16.16 -0.54
N LYS A 79 39.02 -15.57 -0.80
CA LYS A 79 39.99 -15.14 0.21
C LYS A 79 40.05 -13.62 0.26
N TRP A 80 39.86 -13.06 1.44
CA TRP A 80 40.03 -11.63 1.67
C TRP A 80 41.51 -11.21 1.52
N SER A 81 41.73 -10.01 0.98
CA SER A 81 43.04 -9.36 0.92
C SER A 81 42.95 -7.88 1.30
N PRO A 82 44.04 -7.28 1.84
CA PRO A 82 44.07 -5.85 2.11
C PRO A 82 43.75 -5.02 0.86
N GLY A 83 42.89 -4.02 1.01
CA GLY A 83 42.43 -3.17 -0.09
C GLY A 83 41.23 -3.71 -0.86
N LEU A 84 40.61 -4.82 -0.43
CA LEU A 84 39.34 -5.28 -1.01
C LEU A 84 38.22 -4.26 -0.74
N THR A 85 37.68 -3.69 -1.82
CA THR A 85 36.61 -2.69 -1.80
C THR A 85 35.51 -3.03 -2.79
N ALA A 86 34.33 -2.45 -2.61
CA ALA A 86 33.26 -2.44 -3.61
C ALA A 86 32.70 -1.01 -3.78
N LYS A 87 32.25 -0.68 -4.99
CA LYS A 87 31.52 0.54 -5.30
C LYS A 87 30.06 0.35 -4.88
N VAL A 88 29.60 1.19 -3.97
CA VAL A 88 28.21 1.21 -3.50
C VAL A 88 27.52 2.43 -4.07
N LYS A 89 26.37 2.23 -4.71
CA LYS A 89 25.47 3.30 -5.16
C LYS A 89 24.12 3.12 -4.51
N TRP A 90 23.52 4.17 -3.98
CA TRP A 90 22.18 4.09 -3.41
C TRP A 90 21.43 5.39 -3.57
N THR A 91 20.11 5.34 -3.46
CA THR A 91 19.28 6.54 -3.39
C THR A 91 18.76 6.76 -1.99
N THR A 92 18.51 8.02 -1.61
CA THR A 92 17.71 8.34 -0.43
C THR A 92 16.60 9.33 -0.77
N SER A 93 15.47 9.22 -0.09
CA SER A 93 14.47 10.27 0.04
C SER A 93 13.86 10.21 1.44
N SER A 94 13.03 11.19 1.78
CA SER A 94 12.20 11.11 2.97
C SER A 94 11.41 9.79 3.01
N SER A 95 11.38 9.17 4.19
CA SER A 95 10.52 8.01 4.47
C SER A 95 9.07 8.39 4.78
N ASP A 96 8.79 9.69 4.95
CA ASP A 96 7.43 10.17 5.20
C ASP A 96 6.55 9.92 3.96
N PRO A 97 5.49 9.10 4.07
CA PRO A 97 4.58 8.85 2.95
C PRO A 97 3.85 10.10 2.46
N ASN A 98 3.81 11.16 3.27
CA ASN A 98 3.20 12.45 2.94
C ASN A 98 4.24 13.47 2.41
N ALA A 99 5.51 13.09 2.28
CA ALA A 99 6.53 13.96 1.73
C ALA A 99 6.17 14.41 0.30
N THR A 100 6.42 15.68 0.00
CA THR A 100 6.24 16.26 -1.33
C THR A 100 7.46 17.07 -1.74
N GLY A 101 7.49 17.55 -2.98
CA GLY A 101 8.58 18.39 -3.48
C GLY A 101 9.91 17.63 -3.53
N ASP A 102 10.98 18.29 -3.09
CA ASP A 102 12.34 17.73 -3.17
C ASP A 102 12.59 16.60 -2.16
N ALA A 103 11.95 16.64 -1.00
CA ALA A 103 12.09 15.62 0.04
C ALA A 103 11.57 14.24 -0.43
N ALA A 104 10.61 14.20 -1.35
CA ALA A 104 10.08 12.96 -1.93
C ALA A 104 10.90 12.44 -3.12
N LYS A 105 11.85 13.22 -3.63
CA LYS A 105 12.65 12.83 -4.80
C LYS A 105 13.83 11.97 -4.34
N PRO A 106 14.10 10.85 -5.02
CA PRO A 106 15.30 10.07 -4.77
C PRO A 106 16.56 10.84 -5.19
N HIS A 107 17.51 10.99 -4.26
CA HIS A 107 18.83 11.57 -4.50
C HIS A 107 19.90 10.48 -4.52
N TRP A 108 20.79 10.52 -5.50
CA TRP A 108 21.84 9.50 -5.66
C TRP A 108 23.07 9.80 -4.80
N HIS A 109 23.62 8.72 -4.23
CA HIS A 109 24.87 8.68 -3.49
C HIS A 109 25.77 7.59 -4.07
N GLU A 110 27.08 7.79 -3.93
CA GLU A 110 28.09 6.82 -4.36
C GLU A 110 29.30 6.86 -3.43
N ALA A 111 29.84 5.69 -3.09
CA ALA A 111 31.06 5.55 -2.32
C ALA A 111 31.81 4.27 -2.70
N VAL A 112 33.14 4.31 -2.65
CA VAL A 112 33.97 3.10 -2.68
C VAL A 112 34.23 2.69 -1.24
N VAL A 113 33.75 1.50 -0.86
CA VAL A 113 33.65 1.05 0.53
C VAL A 113 34.51 -0.19 0.72
N PRO A 114 35.39 -0.24 1.74
CA PRO A 114 36.12 -1.46 2.07
C PRO A 114 35.14 -2.57 2.48
N ILE A 115 35.42 -3.79 2.02
CA ILE A 115 34.76 -4.99 2.52
C ILE A 115 35.54 -5.44 3.75
N ASP A 116 34.83 -5.59 4.86
CA ASP A 116 35.42 -6.04 6.12
C ASP A 116 36.14 -7.38 5.95
N GLN A 117 37.21 -7.56 6.71
CA GLN A 117 37.98 -8.79 6.69
C GLN A 117 37.11 -9.98 7.09
N TYR A 118 37.10 -11.01 6.23
CA TYR A 118 36.48 -12.31 6.51
C TYR A 118 37.55 -13.40 6.46
N SER A 119 37.50 -14.33 7.41
CA SER A 119 38.44 -15.47 7.50
C SER A 119 38.00 -16.66 6.64
N LYS A 120 36.73 -16.70 6.25
CA LYS A 120 36.13 -17.71 5.38
C LYS A 120 35.02 -17.06 4.53
N PRO A 121 34.65 -17.64 3.38
CA PRO A 121 33.48 -17.22 2.63
C PRO A 121 32.21 -17.21 3.50
N GLY A 122 31.36 -16.22 3.28
CA GLY A 122 30.04 -16.11 3.88
C GLY A 122 28.94 -16.18 2.82
N THR A 123 27.79 -16.68 3.23
CA THR A 123 26.59 -16.80 2.37
C THR A 123 25.84 -15.49 2.17
N ARG A 124 26.18 -14.43 2.94
CA ARG A 124 25.50 -13.13 2.88
C ARG A 124 26.48 -11.96 2.86
N LEU A 125 26.18 -10.97 2.02
CA LEU A 125 26.69 -9.62 2.15
C LEU A 125 25.64 -8.81 2.90
N ASN A 126 25.97 -8.41 4.12
CA ASN A 126 25.18 -7.51 4.94
C ASN A 126 25.64 -6.08 4.67
N VAL A 127 24.78 -5.29 4.03
CA VAL A 127 25.03 -3.88 3.68
C VAL A 127 24.40 -3.01 4.76
N HIS A 128 25.23 -2.34 5.57
CA HIS A 128 24.76 -1.39 6.57
C HIS A 128 24.84 0.02 6.01
N PHE A 129 23.70 0.69 5.85
CA PHE A 129 23.63 2.14 5.63
C PHE A 129 23.58 2.81 6.99
N LEU A 130 24.56 3.66 7.27
CA LEU A 130 24.78 4.30 8.56
C LEU A 130 24.54 5.82 8.45
N PRO A 131 24.34 6.51 9.59
CA PRO A 131 24.29 7.98 9.61
C PRO A 131 25.52 8.62 8.94
N ASP A 132 25.36 9.87 8.50
CA ASP A 132 26.37 10.66 7.76
C ASP A 132 26.76 10.08 6.39
N GLY A 133 25.90 9.28 5.76
CA GLY A 133 26.17 8.69 4.45
C GLY A 133 27.25 7.60 4.46
N LYS A 134 27.58 7.06 5.63
CA LYS A 134 28.55 5.97 5.77
C LYS A 134 27.91 4.63 5.39
N VAL A 135 28.70 3.74 4.79
CA VAL A 135 28.27 2.38 4.46
C VAL A 135 29.31 1.40 4.98
N ARG A 136 28.87 0.25 5.49
CA ARG A 136 29.74 -0.86 5.91
C ARG A 136 29.30 -2.16 5.23
N LEU A 137 30.26 -2.90 4.69
CA LEU A 137 30.04 -4.13 3.92
C LEU A 137 30.63 -5.33 4.66
N ILE A 138 29.77 -6.28 5.04
CA ILE A 138 30.17 -7.41 5.89
C ILE A 138 29.73 -8.73 5.27
N ILE A 139 30.70 -9.57 4.96
CA ILE A 139 30.46 -10.91 4.44
C ILE A 139 30.50 -11.91 5.59
N THR A 140 29.37 -12.58 5.85
CA THR A 140 29.23 -13.57 6.92
C THR A 140 28.00 -14.46 6.73
N ASP A 141 27.94 -15.58 7.45
CA ASP A 141 26.75 -16.44 7.54
C ASP A 141 25.75 -15.94 8.59
N MET A 142 26.09 -14.90 9.34
CA MET A 142 25.25 -14.31 10.38
C MET A 142 24.40 -13.15 9.85
N ALA A 143 23.41 -12.75 10.64
CA ALA A 143 22.55 -11.60 10.41
C ALA A 143 22.64 -10.63 11.61
N ALA A 144 22.38 -9.35 11.38
CA ALA A 144 22.35 -8.37 12.47
C ALA A 144 21.27 -8.74 13.50
N GLY A 145 21.57 -8.55 14.79
CA GLY A 145 20.72 -8.95 15.91
C GLY A 145 20.93 -10.37 16.44
N PHE A 146 21.82 -11.16 15.81
CA PHE A 146 22.27 -12.44 16.38
C PHE A 146 23.55 -12.25 17.20
N ALA A 147 23.65 -13.00 18.30
CA ALA A 147 24.85 -13.00 19.14
C ALA A 147 26.11 -13.38 18.34
N GLY A 148 27.16 -12.57 18.46
CA GLY A 148 28.43 -12.79 17.76
C GLY A 148 28.50 -12.22 16.33
N TYR A 149 27.45 -11.53 15.86
CA TYR A 149 27.51 -10.80 14.60
C TYR A 149 28.63 -9.74 14.63
N PRO A 150 29.55 -9.69 13.64
CA PRO A 150 30.71 -8.80 13.67
C PRO A 150 30.38 -7.35 13.27
N GLY A 151 29.12 -7.10 12.89
CA GLY A 151 28.65 -5.83 12.38
C GLY A 151 27.98 -4.93 13.43
N PRO A 152 27.41 -3.79 12.98
CA PRO A 152 26.48 -3.03 13.81
C PRO A 152 25.31 -3.89 14.27
N GLU A 153 24.69 -3.52 15.38
CA GLU A 153 23.45 -4.14 15.85
C GLU A 153 22.32 -4.04 14.81
N TYR A 154 21.18 -4.70 15.08
CA TYR A 154 19.99 -4.51 14.25
C TYR A 154 19.52 -3.04 14.32
N PRO A 155 19.10 -2.41 13.20
CA PRO A 155 18.58 -1.04 13.24
C PRO A 155 17.37 -0.91 14.17
N VAL A 156 17.35 0.14 15.00
CA VAL A 156 16.23 0.43 15.89
C VAL A 156 15.72 1.83 15.60
N ALA A 157 14.42 1.96 15.35
CA ALA A 157 13.79 3.25 15.17
C ALA A 157 13.81 4.03 16.49
N PRO A 158 14.25 5.30 16.50
CA PRO A 158 14.12 6.18 17.64
C PRO A 158 12.64 6.29 18.09
N PRO A 159 12.35 6.47 19.40
CA PRO A 159 10.98 6.56 19.90
C PRO A 159 10.15 7.70 19.27
N ASP A 160 10.82 8.74 18.80
CA ASP A 160 10.24 9.91 18.14
C ASP A 160 10.14 9.76 16.61
N PHE A 161 10.52 8.62 16.03
CA PHE A 161 10.38 8.38 14.59
C PHE A 161 8.93 8.02 14.22
N HIS A 162 8.18 9.02 13.75
CA HIS A 162 6.80 8.91 13.30
C HIS A 162 6.50 9.92 12.18
N PHE A 163 5.39 9.70 11.47
CA PHE A 163 4.91 10.61 10.42
C PHE A 163 3.48 11.02 10.70
N GLU A 164 3.19 12.30 10.49
CA GLU A 164 1.87 12.89 10.69
C GLU A 164 1.11 13.05 9.36
N PRO A 165 -0.20 12.79 9.33
CA PRO A 165 -0.99 12.14 10.38
C PRO A 165 -0.59 10.67 10.51
N TRP A 166 -0.44 10.17 11.74
CA TRP A 166 -0.16 8.75 11.96
C TRP A 166 -1.27 7.89 11.37
N LYS A 167 -0.95 6.69 10.85
CA LYS A 167 -1.91 5.84 10.11
C LYS A 167 -3.25 5.63 10.86
N GLY A 168 -3.21 5.52 12.18
CA GLY A 168 -4.41 5.41 13.00
C GLY A 168 -5.27 6.68 13.01
N GLU A 169 -4.64 7.85 13.12
CA GLU A 169 -5.34 9.14 13.08
C GLU A 169 -5.91 9.41 11.69
N ALA A 170 -5.13 9.18 10.63
CA ALA A 170 -5.58 9.29 9.25
C ALA A 170 -6.79 8.38 8.97
N SER A 171 -6.75 7.14 9.47
CA SER A 171 -7.86 6.18 9.36
C SER A 171 -9.11 6.67 10.11
N GLN A 172 -8.96 7.18 11.33
CA GLN A 172 -10.07 7.73 12.11
C GLN A 172 -10.67 8.98 11.45
N ALA A 173 -9.83 9.91 10.96
CA ALA A 173 -10.26 11.09 10.26
C ALA A 173 -11.05 10.74 8.98
N ALA A 174 -10.55 9.78 8.19
CA ALA A 174 -11.25 9.27 7.02
C ALA A 174 -12.59 8.61 7.38
N ALA A 175 -12.64 7.86 8.47
CA ALA A 175 -13.88 7.27 8.97
C ALA A 175 -14.90 8.33 9.40
N ARG A 176 -14.46 9.38 10.12
CA ARG A 176 -15.29 10.53 10.53
C ARG A 176 -15.83 11.29 9.32
N ALA A 177 -14.99 11.59 8.33
CA ALA A 177 -15.40 12.27 7.12
C ALA A 177 -16.46 11.47 6.34
N ARG A 178 -16.30 10.14 6.21
CA ARG A 178 -17.31 9.26 5.60
C ARG A 178 -18.61 9.22 6.39
N ALA A 179 -18.55 9.26 7.72
CA ALA A 179 -19.75 9.32 8.56
C ALA A 179 -20.50 10.64 8.37
N GLN A 180 -19.77 11.77 8.37
CA GLN A 180 -20.34 13.10 8.14
C GLN A 180 -20.98 13.22 6.75
N ALA A 181 -20.31 12.73 5.70
CA ALA A 181 -20.86 12.75 4.34
C ALA A 181 -22.16 11.93 4.24
N ARG A 182 -22.21 10.76 4.89
CA ARG A 182 -23.45 9.96 4.96
C ARG A 182 -24.56 10.68 5.72
N GLY A 183 -24.23 11.32 6.84
CA GLY A 183 -25.19 12.14 7.59
C GLY A 183 -25.73 13.32 6.78
N ALA A 184 -24.86 14.03 6.06
CA ALA A 184 -25.25 15.13 5.18
C ALA A 184 -26.18 14.64 4.06
N ALA A 185 -25.83 13.55 3.38
CA ALA A 185 -26.66 12.97 2.33
C ALA A 185 -28.05 12.51 2.85
N GLN A 186 -28.11 11.95 4.07
CA GLN A 186 -29.37 11.58 4.70
C GLN A 186 -30.22 12.82 5.03
N ALA A 187 -29.63 13.86 5.61
CA ALA A 187 -30.33 15.09 5.93
C ALA A 187 -30.86 15.80 4.66
N GLU A 188 -30.07 15.80 3.58
CA GLU A 188 -30.51 16.31 2.27
C GLU A 188 -31.68 15.51 1.71
N ALA A 189 -31.64 14.18 1.78
CA ALA A 189 -32.73 13.32 1.35
C ALA A 189 -34.00 13.53 2.18
N GLU A 190 -33.88 13.66 3.50
CA GLU A 190 -34.99 13.98 4.41
C GLU A 190 -35.61 15.34 4.07
N MET A 191 -34.79 16.37 3.85
CA MET A 191 -35.27 17.68 3.42
C MET A 191 -35.99 17.65 2.07
N GLN A 192 -35.49 16.89 1.09
CA GLN A 192 -36.14 16.71 -0.20
C GLN A 192 -37.48 15.99 -0.07
N ALA A 193 -37.57 14.97 0.79
CA ALA A 193 -38.81 14.26 1.08
C ALA A 193 -39.86 15.18 1.72
N LEU A 194 -39.45 16.00 2.69
CA LEU A 194 -40.35 16.98 3.35
C LEU A 194 -40.87 18.03 2.36
N LYS A 195 -40.01 18.57 1.48
CA LYS A 195 -40.41 19.51 0.43
C LYS A 195 -41.41 18.87 -0.55
N SER A 196 -41.15 17.62 -0.93
CA SER A 196 -42.05 16.86 -1.82
C SER A 196 -43.40 16.61 -1.16
N ALA A 197 -43.42 16.22 0.13
CA ALA A 197 -44.65 15.97 0.88
C ALA A 197 -45.49 17.25 1.05
N TRP A 198 -44.86 18.38 1.34
CA TRP A 198 -45.55 19.68 1.43
C TRP A 198 -46.18 20.09 0.09
N SER A 199 -45.52 19.78 -1.02
CA SER A 199 -46.00 20.09 -2.38
C SER A 199 -47.22 19.27 -2.80
N VAL A 200 -47.57 18.22 -2.06
CA VAL A 200 -48.69 17.29 -2.34
C VAL A 200 -49.87 17.51 -1.37
N LEU A 201 -49.77 18.44 -0.41
CA LEU A 201 -50.89 18.76 0.47
C LEU A 201 -52.10 19.26 -0.35
N PRO A 202 -53.31 18.72 -0.15
CA PRO A 202 -54.51 19.18 -0.85
C PRO A 202 -54.82 20.62 -0.45
N ALA A 203 -55.32 21.42 -1.40
CA ALA A 203 -55.72 22.81 -1.16
C ALA A 203 -56.66 22.90 0.06
N PRO A 204 -56.56 23.95 0.90
CA PRO A 204 -57.40 24.08 2.07
C PRO A 204 -58.87 24.00 1.64
N VAL A 205 -59.60 23.05 2.23
CA VAL A 205 -61.03 22.88 1.99
C VAL A 205 -61.71 24.16 2.45
N VAL A 206 -62.15 24.99 1.50
CA VAL A 206 -63.01 26.14 1.79
C VAL A 206 -64.33 25.57 2.32
N PRO A 207 -64.73 25.87 3.57
CA PRO A 207 -66.00 25.36 4.08
C PRO A 207 -67.16 25.94 3.25
N PRO A 208 -68.18 25.14 2.91
CA PRO A 208 -69.27 25.60 2.07
C PRO A 208 -70.10 26.69 2.77
N PRO A 209 -70.57 27.71 2.03
CA PRO A 209 -71.36 28.79 2.62
C PRO A 209 -72.70 28.24 3.15
N THR A 210 -72.95 28.47 4.43
CA THR A 210 -74.20 28.06 5.10
C THR A 210 -75.28 29.12 4.88
N ASN A 211 -76.11 28.96 3.85
CA ASN A 211 -77.56 29.20 3.87
C ASN A 211 -78.12 29.23 2.44
N GLN A 212 -78.90 28.22 2.06
CA GLN A 212 -80.04 28.44 1.19
C GLN A 212 -81.29 27.88 1.84
N ARG A 213 -82.18 28.81 2.18
CA ARG A 213 -83.54 28.60 2.65
C ARG A 213 -84.34 27.95 1.53
N ALA A 214 -84.85 26.73 1.74
CA ALA A 214 -85.80 26.11 0.83
C ALA A 214 -87.14 26.88 0.84
N PRO A 215 -87.87 26.98 -0.29
CA PRO A 215 -89.17 27.65 -0.34
C PRO A 215 -90.29 26.74 0.21
N ASN A 216 -91.22 27.35 0.95
CA ASN A 216 -92.47 26.71 1.38
C ASN A 216 -93.35 26.38 0.15
N VAL A 217 -93.74 25.11 0.03
CA VAL A 217 -94.94 24.65 -0.71
C VAL A 217 -95.99 24.28 0.36
N PRO A 218 -97.30 24.58 0.17
CA PRO A 218 -98.27 24.52 1.25
C PRO A 218 -98.71 23.11 1.62
N SER A 219 -99.17 23.00 2.86
CA SER A 219 -99.63 21.82 3.58
C SER A 219 -100.75 21.05 2.89
N ASP A 220 -100.72 19.72 2.95
CA ASP A 220 -101.91 18.97 3.31
C ASP A 220 -101.59 17.63 3.97
N ALA A 221 -102.48 17.28 4.90
CA ALA A 221 -102.91 15.95 5.29
C ALA A 221 -101.96 14.96 5.99
N THR A 222 -102.17 14.88 7.31
CA THR A 222 -102.55 13.67 8.05
C THR A 222 -101.49 12.57 8.29
N ILE A 223 -100.96 12.60 9.53
CA ILE A 223 -100.74 11.51 10.53
C ILE A 223 -101.65 10.25 10.29
N PRO A 224 -101.50 9.05 10.91
CA PRO A 224 -100.45 8.55 11.83
C PRO A 224 -100.01 7.07 11.68
N LEU A 225 -99.02 6.69 12.49
CA LEU A 225 -98.99 5.64 13.56
C LEU A 225 -98.27 4.38 13.04
N SER A 226 -97.18 4.00 13.71
CA SER A 226 -97.12 2.89 14.69
C SER A 226 -97.22 1.53 13.95
N GLU A 227 -96.41 0.52 14.20
CA GLU A 227 -95.83 0.06 15.44
C GLU A 227 -94.88 -1.08 15.06
N ASN A 228 -93.96 -1.41 15.98
CA ASN A 228 -93.56 -2.76 16.38
C ASN A 228 -93.53 -3.87 15.31
N HIS A 229 -92.45 -4.65 15.24
CA HIS A 229 -92.33 -5.82 16.10
C HIS A 229 -91.04 -6.58 15.81
N ILE A 230 -90.60 -7.28 16.84
CA ILE A 230 -89.44 -8.14 16.97
C ILE A 230 -89.75 -9.54 16.41
N GLN A 231 -88.68 -10.27 16.06
CA GLN A 231 -88.54 -11.72 15.83
C GLN A 231 -88.97 -12.26 14.45
N GLY A 232 -88.20 -13.15 13.82
CA GLY A 232 -87.06 -13.93 14.32
C GLY A 232 -86.18 -14.47 13.20
#